data_AF-A0A1I1LH09-F1
#
_entry.id   AF-A0A1I1LH09-F1
#
_cell.length_a   1.000
_cell.length_b   1.000
_cell.length_c   1.000
_cell.angle_alpha   90.00
_cell.angle_beta   90.00
_cell.angle_gamma   90.00
#
_symmetry.space_group_name_H-M   'P 1'
#
loop_
_entity.id
_entity.type
_entity.pdbx_description
1 polymer ?
#
loop_
_entity_poly.entity_id
_entity_poly.type
_entity_poly.pdbx_seq_one_letter_code
_entity_poly.pdbx_strand_id
1 'polypeptide(L)'
;MDEIIRGENTSYARYEELITRRDNLKKEAFQYHRAYVREFGDLILDVFKKKIECIQKKKTIEYCQAALNHGKAVDQKAMKEYLEKEMAEFKAQLKDMVKEHEESLKDGTITEKDALEIKRIYHRLVKKIHPDINPAVSESHTLMDLWNRVVISYDCNDLKSLQELEVLVNMALEEMDMEGTDFEIPNIDEKIAEFEAEILKIRETDPYQYKYLLENTDSVAAKKTDLKEELKSYEDYSNQLDEILEGIMGKGVKITWQMN
;
A
#
# COMPACT_ATOMS: atom_id res chain seq x y z
N MET A 1 -20.45 -46.18 18.46
CA MET A 1 -19.08 -46.55 18.05
C MET A 1 -18.90 -45.95 16.67
N ASP A 2 -18.59 -44.66 16.64
CA ASP A 2 -17.94 -44.04 15.49
C ASP A 2 -16.58 -43.63 16.03
N GLU A 3 -15.63 -44.56 15.90
CA GLU A 3 -14.23 -44.19 15.97
C GLU A 3 -13.99 -43.31 14.74
N ILE A 4 -14.06 -41.99 14.96
CA ILE A 4 -13.51 -41.01 14.04
C ILE A 4 -12.01 -41.30 14.04
N ILE A 5 -11.61 -42.10 13.06
CA ILE A 5 -10.24 -42.44 12.76
C ILE A 5 -9.51 -41.12 12.59
N ARG A 6 -8.70 -40.80 13.61
CA ARG A 6 -7.67 -39.76 13.59
C ARG A 6 -6.70 -40.04 12.45
N GLY A 7 -7.10 -39.66 11.24
CA GLY A 7 -6.15 -39.28 10.20
C GLY A 7 -5.44 -38.03 10.73
N GLU A 8 -4.13 -38.09 10.77
CA GLU A 8 -3.26 -37.10 11.43
C GLU A 8 -3.69 -35.65 11.16
N ASN A 9 -3.60 -34.86 12.23
CA ASN A 9 -3.81 -33.40 12.35
C ASN A 9 -2.94 -32.53 11.39
N THR A 10 -2.42 -33.10 10.31
CA THR A 10 -1.43 -32.50 9.41
C THR A 10 -2.04 -31.44 8.52
N SER A 11 -3.22 -31.67 7.92
CA SER A 11 -3.85 -30.68 7.04
C SER A 11 -4.35 -29.46 7.82
N TYR A 12 -4.94 -29.65 9.01
CA TYR A 12 -5.37 -28.53 9.87
C TYR A 12 -4.18 -27.72 10.40
N ALA A 13 -3.16 -28.40 10.94
CA ALA A 13 -1.94 -27.72 11.40
C ALA A 13 -1.25 -26.97 10.25
N ARG A 14 -1.18 -27.56 9.05
CA ARG A 14 -0.64 -26.90 7.85
C ARG A 14 -1.48 -25.69 7.44
N TYR A 15 -2.80 -25.83 7.44
CA TYR A 15 -3.72 -24.74 7.10
C TYR A 15 -3.55 -23.53 8.03
N GLU A 16 -3.50 -23.78 9.33
CA GLU A 16 -3.29 -22.78 10.36
C GLU A 16 -1.92 -22.10 10.26
N GLU A 17 -0.86 -22.89 9.99
CA GLU A 17 0.48 -22.38 9.71
C GLU A 17 0.47 -21.45 8.48
N LEU A 18 -0.20 -21.85 7.40
CA LEU A 18 -0.27 -21.07 6.16
C LEU A 18 -1.01 -19.74 6.35
N ILE A 19 -2.12 -19.69 7.08
CA ILE A 19 -2.82 -18.44 7.42
C ILE A 19 -1.88 -17.50 8.17
N THR A 20 -1.28 -17.99 9.25
CA THR A 20 -0.37 -17.19 10.08
C THR A 20 0.81 -16.70 9.25
N ARG A 21 1.36 -17.57 8.39
CA ARG A 21 2.49 -17.26 7.53
C ARG A 21 2.13 -16.19 6.50
N ARG A 22 0.98 -16.31 5.83
CA ARG A 22 0.46 -15.33 4.88
C ARG A 22 0.31 -13.96 5.53
N ASP A 23 -0.33 -13.89 6.70
CA ASP A 23 -0.60 -12.62 7.38
C ASP A 23 0.70 -11.95 7.83
N ASN A 24 1.65 -12.73 8.36
CA ASN A 24 2.98 -12.24 8.68
C ASN A 24 3.72 -11.71 7.43
N LEU A 25 3.62 -12.42 6.28
CA LEU A 25 4.23 -11.96 5.03
C LEU A 25 3.59 -10.67 4.52
N LYS A 26 2.26 -10.51 4.61
CA LYS A 26 1.56 -9.27 4.26
C LYS A 26 2.03 -8.10 5.13
N LYS A 27 2.12 -8.32 6.45
CA LYS A 27 2.63 -7.34 7.40
C LYS A 27 4.09 -6.96 7.12
N GLU A 28 4.95 -7.94 6.86
CA GLU A 28 6.35 -7.69 6.48
C GLU A 28 6.42 -6.90 5.16
N ALA A 29 5.64 -7.27 4.15
CA ALA A 29 5.55 -6.55 2.89
C ALA A 29 5.14 -5.08 3.11
N PHE A 30 4.13 -4.83 3.94
CA PHE A 30 3.71 -3.48 4.32
C PHE A 30 4.85 -2.70 5.02
N GLN A 31 5.61 -3.34 5.91
CA GLN A 31 6.77 -2.71 6.55
C GLN A 31 7.89 -2.39 5.56
N TYR A 32 8.18 -3.28 4.61
CA TYR A 32 9.14 -3.01 3.55
C TYR A 32 8.68 -1.90 2.61
N HIS A 33 7.38 -1.82 2.30
CA HIS A 33 6.79 -0.68 1.58
C HIS A 33 7.03 0.63 2.30
N ARG A 34 6.72 0.68 3.60
CA ARG A 34 6.93 1.87 4.43
C ARG A 34 8.39 2.29 4.50
N ALA A 35 9.30 1.32 4.65
CA ALA A 35 10.74 1.57 4.62
C ALA A 35 11.22 2.06 3.25
N TYR A 36 10.70 1.50 2.16
CA TYR A 36 10.97 1.95 0.80
C TYR A 36 10.52 3.39 0.59
N VAL A 37 9.27 3.70 0.96
CA VAL A 37 8.73 5.07 0.88
C VAL A 37 9.56 6.01 1.74
N ARG A 38 9.97 5.62 2.95
CA ARG A 38 10.85 6.45 3.79
C ARG A 38 12.22 6.70 3.16
N GLU A 39 12.83 5.68 2.56
CA GLU A 39 14.20 5.74 2.05
C GLU A 39 14.32 6.49 0.72
N PHE A 40 13.30 6.37 -0.14
CA PHE A 40 13.32 6.90 -1.51
C PHE A 40 12.27 7.98 -1.76
N GLY A 41 11.35 8.22 -0.82
CA GLY A 41 10.15 9.03 -1.02
C GLY A 41 10.44 10.46 -1.42
N ASP A 42 11.44 11.12 -0.83
CA ASP A 42 11.85 12.47 -1.25
C ASP A 42 12.20 12.53 -2.75
N LEU A 43 13.05 11.61 -3.22
CA LEU A 43 13.46 11.54 -4.62
C LEU A 43 12.30 11.16 -5.55
N ILE A 44 11.47 10.19 -5.14
CA ILE A 44 10.28 9.78 -5.91
C ILE A 44 9.30 10.95 -6.04
N LEU A 45 9.09 11.70 -4.96
CA LEU A 45 8.23 12.88 -4.96
C LEU A 45 8.78 13.98 -5.89
N ASP A 46 10.09 14.21 -5.87
CA ASP A 46 10.71 15.22 -6.74
C ASP A 46 10.63 14.83 -8.23
N VAL A 47 10.91 13.57 -8.56
CA VAL A 47 10.68 13.01 -9.91
C VAL A 47 9.22 13.20 -10.33
N PHE A 48 8.27 12.84 -9.45
CA PHE A 48 6.84 12.92 -9.78
C PHE A 48 6.36 14.36 -9.97
N LYS A 49 6.78 15.29 -9.10
CA LYS A 49 6.50 16.73 -9.25
C LYS A 49 7.02 17.24 -10.60
N LYS A 50 8.24 16.85 -10.99
CA LYS A 50 8.85 17.29 -12.25
C LYS A 50 8.15 16.70 -13.46
N LYS A 51 7.73 15.43 -13.39
CA LYS A 51 6.89 14.80 -14.40
C LYS A 51 5.55 15.54 -14.58
N ILE A 52 4.88 15.92 -13.48
CA ILE A 52 3.64 16.70 -13.51
C ILE A 52 3.85 18.05 -14.20
N GLU A 53 4.96 18.74 -13.88
CA GLU A 53 5.34 20.01 -14.52
C GLU A 53 5.46 19.84 -16.04
N CYS A 54 6.18 18.81 -16.50
CA CYS A 54 6.32 18.50 -17.93
C CYS A 54 4.97 18.22 -18.60
N ILE A 55 4.09 17.43 -17.96
CA ILE A 55 2.76 17.13 -18.49
C ILE A 55 1.94 18.42 -18.64
N GLN A 56 1.94 19.28 -17.62
CA GLN A 56 1.24 20.56 -17.67
C GLN A 56 1.75 21.46 -18.80
N LYS A 57 3.07 21.54 -18.99
CA LYS A 57 3.67 22.29 -20.11
C LYS A 57 3.26 21.73 -21.47
N LYS A 58 3.28 20.40 -21.65
CA LYS A 58 2.80 19.76 -22.89
C LYS A 58 1.34 20.10 -23.20
N LYS A 59 0.45 19.97 -22.21
CA LYS A 59 -0.97 20.32 -22.37
C LYS A 59 -1.16 21.80 -22.71
N THR A 60 -0.33 22.67 -22.15
CA THR A 60 -0.31 24.10 -22.49
C THR A 60 0.12 24.33 -23.94
N ILE A 61 1.19 23.67 -24.39
CA ILE A 61 1.67 23.70 -25.77
C ILE A 61 0.57 23.25 -26.73
N GLU A 62 -0.04 22.10 -26.48
CA GLU A 62 -1.11 21.53 -27.31
C GLU A 62 -2.29 22.51 -27.44
N TYR A 63 -2.71 23.12 -26.33
CA TYR A 63 -3.79 24.11 -26.31
C TYR A 63 -3.44 25.35 -27.16
N CYS A 64 -2.24 25.92 -26.95
CA CYS A 64 -1.79 27.11 -27.67
C CYS A 64 -1.59 26.84 -29.18
N GLN A 65 -1.03 25.68 -29.53
CA GLN A 65 -0.85 25.28 -30.93
C GLN A 65 -2.20 25.09 -31.64
N ALA A 66 -3.18 24.48 -30.97
CA ALA A 66 -4.52 24.36 -31.51
C ALA A 66 -5.14 25.74 -31.79
N ALA A 67 -5.04 26.68 -30.85
CA ALA A 67 -5.53 28.04 -31.04
C ALA A 67 -4.84 28.75 -32.23
N LEU A 68 -3.51 28.64 -32.35
CA LEU A 68 -2.75 29.18 -33.47
C LEU A 68 -3.18 28.62 -34.82
N ASN A 69 -3.32 27.29 -34.91
CA ASN A 69 -3.70 26.60 -36.15
C ASN A 69 -5.11 27.01 -36.63
N HIS A 70 -5.98 27.41 -35.69
CA HIS A 70 -7.31 27.94 -35.98
C HIS A 70 -7.37 29.47 -36.12
N GLY A 71 -6.24 30.18 -36.02
CA GLY A 71 -6.19 31.64 -36.07
C GLY A 71 -6.92 32.33 -34.91
N LYS A 72 -7.13 31.63 -33.80
CA LYS A 72 -7.86 32.11 -32.62
C LYS A 72 -6.88 32.68 -31.58
N ALA A 73 -7.36 33.66 -30.81
CA ALA A 73 -6.70 34.09 -29.60
C ALA A 73 -6.82 33.02 -28.51
N VAL A 74 -5.83 32.94 -27.62
CA VAL A 74 -5.87 32.10 -26.42
C VAL A 74 -6.56 32.87 -25.31
N ASP A 75 -7.72 32.37 -24.87
CA ASP A 75 -8.34 32.83 -23.63
C ASP A 75 -7.62 32.16 -22.45
N GLN A 76 -6.96 32.99 -21.64
CA GLN A 76 -6.18 32.48 -20.52
C GLN A 76 -7.04 31.88 -19.42
N LYS A 77 -8.27 32.36 -19.22
CA LYS A 77 -9.17 31.81 -18.21
C LYS A 77 -9.61 30.41 -18.64
N ALA A 78 -10.06 30.27 -19.89
CA ALA A 78 -10.46 28.99 -20.45
C ALA A 78 -9.29 27.98 -20.47
N MET A 79 -8.07 28.43 -20.78
CA MET A 79 -6.87 27.59 -20.71
C MET A 79 -6.57 27.11 -19.28
N LYS A 80 -6.67 28.00 -18.29
CA LYS A 80 -6.46 27.63 -16.88
C LYS A 80 -7.49 26.60 -16.40
N GLU A 81 -8.77 26.80 -16.74
CA GLU A 81 -9.85 25.86 -16.40
C GLU A 81 -9.63 24.48 -17.07
N TYR A 82 -9.21 24.48 -18.34
CA TYR A 82 -8.82 23.26 -19.05
C TYR A 82 -7.66 22.53 -18.34
N LEU A 83 -6.59 23.25 -18.04
CA LEU A 83 -5.42 22.67 -17.36
C LEU A 83 -5.75 22.19 -15.96
N GLU A 84 -6.60 22.90 -15.21
CA GLU A 84 -7.02 22.46 -13.88
C GLU A 84 -7.73 21.10 -13.92
N LYS A 85 -8.60 20.91 -14.93
CA LYS A 85 -9.28 19.64 -15.16
C LYS A 85 -8.31 18.53 -15.56
N GLU A 86 -7.44 18.77 -16.55
CA GLU A 86 -6.47 17.76 -17.02
C GLU A 86 -5.46 17.36 -15.93
N MET A 87 -5.13 18.29 -15.02
CA MET A 87 -4.13 18.06 -13.97
C MET A 87 -4.73 17.56 -12.64
N ALA A 88 -6.04 17.41 -12.53
CA ALA A 88 -6.72 17.10 -11.26
C ALA A 88 -6.27 15.75 -10.68
N GLU A 89 -6.26 14.70 -11.49
CA GLU A 89 -5.88 13.34 -11.05
C GLU A 89 -4.42 13.28 -10.61
N PHE A 90 -3.52 13.93 -11.37
CA PHE A 90 -2.09 13.99 -11.02
C PHE A 90 -1.84 14.73 -9.69
N LYS A 91 -2.58 15.82 -9.44
CA LYS A 91 -2.49 16.56 -8.16
C LYS A 91 -3.02 15.73 -6.99
N ALA A 92 -4.08 14.96 -7.19
CA ALA A 92 -4.61 14.04 -6.18
C ALA A 92 -3.59 12.95 -5.84
N GLN A 93 -3.01 12.31 -6.85
CA GLN A 93 -1.95 11.31 -6.67
C GLN A 93 -0.74 11.88 -5.93
N LEU A 94 -0.27 13.08 -6.30
CA LEU A 94 0.84 13.73 -5.60
C LEU A 94 0.52 13.99 -4.13
N LYS A 95 -0.71 14.40 -3.81
CA LYS A 95 -1.14 14.63 -2.43
C LYS A 95 -1.11 13.33 -1.61
N ASP A 96 -1.56 12.22 -2.20
CA ASP A 96 -1.56 10.91 -1.53
C ASP A 96 -0.12 10.43 -1.29
N MET A 97 0.76 10.57 -2.28
CA MET A 97 2.18 10.22 -2.14
C MET A 97 2.88 11.06 -1.06
N VAL A 98 2.60 12.37 -0.99
CA VAL A 98 3.17 13.25 0.06
C VAL A 98 2.68 12.81 1.43
N LYS A 99 1.38 12.56 1.58
CA LYS A 99 0.80 12.10 2.83
C LYS A 99 1.42 10.78 3.29
N GLU A 100 1.53 9.81 2.38
CA GLU A 100 2.13 8.51 2.67
C GLU A 100 3.60 8.65 3.09
N HIS A 101 4.38 9.50 2.40
CA HIS A 101 5.76 9.79 2.75
C HIS A 101 5.89 10.43 4.13
N GLU A 102 5.10 11.47 4.42
CA GLU A 102 5.08 12.11 5.73
C GLU A 102 4.70 11.15 6.86
N GLU A 103 3.73 10.26 6.61
CA GLU A 103 3.36 9.22 7.56
C GLU A 103 4.51 8.23 7.77
N SER A 104 5.25 7.86 6.72
CA SER A 104 6.39 6.94 6.80
C SER A 104 7.49 7.45 7.72
N LEU A 105 7.63 8.77 7.87
CA LEU A 105 8.63 9.40 8.73
C LEU A 105 8.24 9.41 10.23
N LYS A 106 6.98 9.14 10.58
CA LYS A 106 6.44 9.32 11.94
C LYS A 106 6.61 8.13 12.89
N ASP A 107 7.23 7.02 12.47
CA ASP A 107 7.21 5.79 13.27
C ASP A 107 8.33 5.64 14.30
N GLY A 108 7.93 5.14 15.47
CA GLY A 108 8.79 4.61 16.52
C GLY A 108 9.27 3.19 16.22
N THR A 109 10.49 2.88 16.66
CA THR A 109 11.09 1.55 16.50
C THR A 109 10.46 0.56 17.49
N ILE A 110 9.96 -0.57 16.99
CA ILE A 110 9.59 -1.72 17.83
C ILE A 110 10.85 -2.52 18.17
N THR A 111 10.94 -3.03 19.41
CA THR A 111 12.04 -3.91 19.80
C THR A 111 11.84 -5.32 19.23
N GLU A 112 12.92 -6.05 18.98
CA GLU A 112 12.84 -7.45 18.50
C GLU A 112 12.03 -8.33 19.46
N LYS A 113 12.19 -8.12 20.77
CA LYS A 113 11.44 -8.82 21.81
C LYS A 113 9.93 -8.60 21.67
N ASP A 114 9.51 -7.35 21.48
CA ASP A 114 8.08 -7.03 21.35
C ASP A 114 7.52 -7.59 20.05
N ALA A 115 8.28 -7.51 18.95
CA ALA A 115 7.88 -8.07 17.67
C ALA A 115 7.66 -9.60 17.75
N LEU A 116 8.52 -10.32 18.47
CA LEU A 116 8.37 -11.75 18.72
C LEU A 116 7.11 -12.05 19.57
N GLU A 117 6.87 -11.27 20.63
CA GLU A 117 5.71 -11.49 21.49
C GLU A 117 4.39 -11.19 20.76
N ILE A 118 4.35 -10.15 19.93
CA ILE A 118 3.22 -9.84 19.03
C ILE A 118 2.88 -11.02 18.13
N LYS A 119 3.89 -11.63 17.49
CA LYS A 119 3.68 -12.81 16.63
C LYS A 119 3.13 -13.99 17.43
N ARG A 120 3.63 -14.20 18.65
CA ARG A 120 3.16 -15.29 19.53
C ARG A 120 1.70 -15.11 19.96
N ILE A 121 1.30 -13.90 20.34
CA ILE A 121 -0.08 -13.59 20.74
C ILE A 121 -1.01 -13.72 19.52
N TYR A 122 -0.65 -13.13 18.39
CA TYR A 122 -1.45 -13.22 17.16
C TYR A 122 -1.72 -14.65 16.74
N HIS A 123 -0.69 -15.51 16.73
CA HIS A 123 -0.85 -16.91 16.37
C HIS A 123 -1.81 -17.67 17.32
N ARG A 124 -1.78 -17.38 18.63
CA ARG A 124 -2.76 -17.96 19.58
C ARG A 124 -4.18 -17.47 19.30
N LEU A 125 -4.34 -16.21 18.91
CA LEU A 125 -5.66 -15.64 18.60
C LEU A 125 -6.23 -16.16 17.28
N VAL A 126 -5.39 -16.34 16.25
CA VAL A 126 -5.77 -16.96 14.97
C VAL A 126 -6.41 -18.33 15.22
N LYS A 127 -5.77 -19.18 16.02
CA LYS A 127 -6.30 -20.51 16.39
C LYS A 127 -7.70 -20.48 16.99
N LYS A 128 -8.00 -19.44 17.76
CA LYS A 128 -9.24 -19.34 18.53
C LYS A 128 -10.39 -18.71 17.75
N ILE A 129 -10.09 -17.62 17.02
CA ILE A 129 -11.12 -16.73 16.49
C ILE A 129 -10.88 -16.28 15.04
N HIS A 130 -9.98 -16.90 14.28
CA HIS A 130 -9.90 -16.60 12.85
C HIS A 130 -11.19 -17.09 12.14
N PRO A 131 -11.88 -16.26 11.34
CA PRO A 131 -13.16 -16.63 10.71
C PRO A 131 -13.11 -17.91 9.86
N ASP A 132 -12.00 -18.15 9.16
CA ASP A 132 -11.83 -19.37 8.36
C ASP A 132 -11.52 -20.63 9.20
N ILE A 133 -11.11 -20.46 10.46
CA ILE A 133 -10.77 -21.55 11.39
C ILE A 133 -11.97 -21.83 12.31
N ASN A 134 -12.64 -20.78 12.77
CA ASN A 134 -13.83 -20.83 13.60
C ASN A 134 -14.96 -20.08 12.88
N PRO A 135 -15.75 -20.76 12.03
CA PRO A 135 -16.83 -20.13 11.27
C PRO A 135 -17.90 -19.45 12.14
N ALA A 136 -18.10 -19.90 13.38
CA ALA A 136 -19.04 -19.27 14.32
C ALA A 136 -18.65 -17.82 14.66
N VAL A 137 -17.38 -17.43 14.46
CA VAL A 137 -16.95 -16.03 14.53
C VAL A 137 -17.69 -15.16 13.50
N SER A 138 -17.90 -15.67 12.28
CA SER A 138 -18.61 -14.94 11.23
C SER A 138 -20.09 -14.73 11.56
N GLU A 139 -20.64 -15.57 12.44
CA GLU A 139 -22.04 -15.51 12.90
C GLU A 139 -22.19 -14.62 14.15
N SER A 140 -21.09 -14.31 14.85
CA SER A 140 -21.07 -13.48 16.06
C SER A 140 -20.46 -12.11 15.80
N HIS A 141 -21.28 -11.06 15.87
CA HIS A 141 -20.80 -9.68 15.74
C HIS A 141 -19.69 -9.36 16.76
N THR A 142 -19.80 -9.87 17.99
CA THR A 142 -18.81 -9.63 19.05
C THR A 142 -17.46 -10.25 18.72
N LEU A 143 -17.42 -11.50 18.27
CA LEU A 143 -16.16 -12.16 17.93
C LEU A 143 -15.56 -11.59 16.65
N MET A 144 -16.38 -11.20 15.68
CA MET A 144 -15.91 -10.54 14.48
C MET A 144 -15.31 -9.17 14.77
N ASP A 145 -15.91 -8.38 15.67
CA ASP A 145 -15.33 -7.11 16.14
C ASP A 145 -13.97 -7.33 16.83
N LEU A 146 -13.89 -8.31 17.74
CA LEU A 146 -12.64 -8.67 18.39
C LEU A 146 -11.57 -9.11 17.39
N TRP A 147 -11.94 -9.94 16.41
CA TRP A 147 -11.03 -10.36 15.34
C TRP A 147 -10.49 -9.17 14.54
N ASN A 148 -11.37 -8.25 14.12
CA ASN A 148 -10.95 -7.04 13.39
C ASN A 148 -9.96 -6.21 14.21
N ARG A 149 -10.21 -6.05 15.52
CA ARG A 149 -9.31 -5.34 16.43
C ARG A 149 -7.97 -6.05 16.61
N VAL A 150 -7.96 -7.38 16.61
CA VAL A 150 -6.73 -8.20 16.64
C VAL A 150 -5.89 -7.98 15.39
N VAL A 151 -6.52 -8.01 14.21
CA VAL A 151 -5.85 -7.76 12.93
C VAL A 151 -5.21 -6.36 12.92
N ILE A 152 -5.98 -5.33 13.30
CA ILE A 152 -5.47 -3.94 13.37
C ILE A 152 -4.29 -3.83 14.35
N SER A 153 -4.43 -4.38 15.56
CA SER A 153 -3.38 -4.31 16.58
C SER A 153 -2.12 -5.06 16.15
N TYR A 154 -2.28 -6.18 15.45
CA TYR A 154 -1.18 -6.92 14.85
C TYR A 154 -0.46 -6.09 13.78
N ASP A 155 -1.18 -5.51 12.83
CA ASP A 155 -0.60 -4.71 11.75
C ASP A 155 0.12 -3.47 12.27
N CYS A 156 -0.45 -2.82 13.29
CA CYS A 156 0.12 -1.62 13.93
C CYS A 156 1.27 -1.92 14.92
N ASN A 157 1.69 -3.18 15.08
CA ASN A 157 2.69 -3.57 16.08
C ASN A 157 2.32 -3.14 17.52
N ASP A 158 1.04 -3.09 17.86
CA ASP A 158 0.56 -2.71 19.19
C ASP A 158 0.49 -3.91 20.13
N LEU A 159 1.62 -4.18 20.80
CA LEU A 159 1.73 -5.28 21.77
C LEU A 159 0.72 -5.14 22.91
N LYS A 160 0.50 -3.92 23.42
CA LYS A 160 -0.35 -3.72 24.59
C LYS A 160 -1.81 -4.01 24.23
N SER A 161 -2.30 -3.46 23.13
CA SER A 161 -3.65 -3.74 22.66
C SER A 161 -3.86 -5.21 22.34
N LEU A 162 -2.85 -5.90 21.76
CA LEU A 162 -2.93 -7.35 21.53
C LEU A 162 -3.04 -8.16 22.82
N GLN A 163 -2.29 -7.81 23.87
CA GLN A 163 -2.37 -8.47 25.17
C GLN A 163 -3.75 -8.29 25.82
N GLU A 164 -4.31 -7.08 25.75
CA GLU A 164 -5.66 -6.80 26.26
C GLU A 164 -6.74 -7.56 25.46
N LEU A 165 -6.59 -7.61 24.14
CA LEU A 165 -7.49 -8.35 23.25
C LEU A 165 -7.45 -9.85 23.51
N GLU A 166 -6.28 -10.42 23.81
CA GLU A 166 -6.16 -11.84 24.16
C GLU A 166 -7.04 -12.20 25.37
N VAL A 167 -7.09 -11.34 26.38
CA VAL A 167 -7.97 -11.52 27.54
C VAL A 167 -9.44 -11.43 27.15
N LEU A 168 -9.82 -10.39 26.39
CA LEU A 168 -11.21 -10.19 25.95
C LEU A 168 -11.74 -11.33 25.09
N VAL A 169 -10.89 -11.86 24.21
CA VAL A 169 -11.24 -13.01 23.36
C VAL A 169 -11.49 -14.26 24.19
N ASN A 170 -10.65 -14.54 25.19
CA ASN A 170 -10.86 -15.68 26.07
C ASN A 170 -12.17 -15.56 26.85
N MET A 171 -12.44 -14.38 27.42
CA MET A 171 -13.71 -14.13 28.13
C MET A 171 -14.93 -14.32 27.22
N ALA A 172 -14.89 -13.80 25.99
CA ALA A 172 -16.00 -13.94 25.05
C ALA A 172 -16.24 -15.40 24.64
N LEU A 173 -15.18 -16.20 24.48
CA LEU A 173 -15.31 -17.62 24.16
C LEU A 173 -15.88 -18.43 25.33
N GLU A 174 -15.46 -18.12 26.56
CA GLU A 174 -16.02 -18.72 27.79
C GLU A 174 -17.51 -18.38 27.95
N GLU A 175 -17.91 -17.13 27.77
CA GLU A 175 -19.31 -16.69 27.88
C GLU A 175 -20.24 -17.37 26.84
N MET A 176 -19.70 -17.72 25.67
CA MET A 176 -20.43 -18.36 24.59
C MET A 176 -20.38 -19.90 24.64
N ASP A 177 -19.72 -20.50 25.63
CA ASP A 177 -19.48 -21.96 25.75
C ASP A 177 -18.83 -22.56 24.49
N MET A 178 -17.95 -21.78 23.84
CA MET A 178 -17.23 -22.17 22.62
C MET A 178 -15.76 -22.49 22.87
N GLU A 179 -15.39 -22.70 24.14
CA GLU A 179 -14.02 -23.05 24.49
C GLU A 179 -13.71 -24.49 24.06
N GLY A 180 -12.74 -24.65 23.14
CA GLY A 180 -12.28 -25.97 22.71
C GLY A 180 -13.17 -26.71 21.71
N THR A 181 -14.08 -26.00 21.01
CA THR A 181 -14.83 -26.59 19.89
C THR A 181 -13.91 -26.75 18.67
N ASP A 182 -13.68 -27.99 18.24
CA ASP A 182 -13.03 -28.28 16.96
C ASP A 182 -14.05 -28.07 15.82
N PHE A 183 -13.74 -27.15 14.90
CA PHE A 183 -14.55 -26.91 13.71
C PHE A 183 -13.99 -27.67 12.52
N GLU A 184 -14.86 -28.34 11.76
CA GLU A 184 -14.48 -28.89 10.46
C GLU A 184 -14.33 -27.74 9.45
N ILE A 185 -13.16 -27.66 8.82
CA ILE A 185 -12.89 -26.69 7.76
C ILE A 185 -13.28 -27.30 6.41
N PRO A 186 -14.36 -26.84 5.75
CA PRO A 186 -14.75 -27.36 4.46
C PRO A 186 -13.70 -27.02 3.39
N ASN A 187 -13.46 -27.97 2.48
CA ASN A 187 -12.51 -27.86 1.36
C ASN A 187 -11.09 -27.45 1.78
N ILE A 188 -10.60 -27.97 2.91
CA ILE A 188 -9.31 -27.58 3.49
C ILE A 188 -8.14 -27.69 2.49
N ASP A 189 -8.10 -28.73 1.66
CA ASP A 189 -7.01 -28.95 0.69
C ASP A 189 -7.01 -27.89 -0.43
N GLU A 190 -8.19 -27.43 -0.87
CA GLU A 190 -8.33 -26.35 -1.85
C GLU A 190 -7.83 -25.04 -1.25
N LYS A 191 -8.27 -24.71 -0.03
CA LYS A 191 -7.82 -23.49 0.66
C LYS A 191 -6.32 -23.51 0.99
N ILE A 192 -5.76 -24.68 1.31
CA ILE A 192 -4.31 -24.86 1.47
C ILE A 192 -3.60 -24.48 0.16
N ALA A 193 -4.07 -25.00 -0.98
CA ALA A 193 -3.48 -24.69 -2.28
C ALA A 193 -3.59 -23.20 -2.64
N GLU A 194 -4.72 -22.56 -2.31
CA GLU A 194 -4.91 -21.12 -2.49
C GLU A 194 -3.92 -20.30 -1.66
N PHE A 195 -3.74 -20.63 -0.37
CA PHE A 195 -2.78 -19.93 0.48
C PHE A 195 -1.34 -20.15 0.06
N GLU A 196 -0.98 -21.33 -0.42
CA GLU A 196 0.36 -21.58 -0.95
C GLU A 196 0.65 -20.71 -2.18
N ALA A 197 -0.33 -20.62 -3.10
CA ALA A 197 -0.23 -19.74 -4.26
C ALA A 197 -0.16 -18.27 -3.86
N GLU A 198 -0.96 -17.84 -2.87
CA GLU A 198 -0.95 -16.46 -2.37
C GLU A 198 0.38 -16.13 -1.68
N ILE A 199 0.91 -17.02 -0.85
CA ILE A 199 2.22 -16.86 -0.18
C ILE A 199 3.33 -16.73 -1.21
N LEU A 200 3.33 -17.59 -2.24
CA LEU A 200 4.33 -17.52 -3.31
C LEU A 200 4.22 -16.19 -4.05
N LYS A 201 3.01 -15.77 -4.40
CA LYS A 201 2.75 -14.48 -5.04
C LYS A 201 3.25 -13.31 -4.20
N ILE A 202 2.88 -13.24 -2.90
CA ILE A 202 3.35 -12.18 -1.99
C ILE A 202 4.87 -12.13 -1.96
N ARG A 203 5.53 -13.29 -1.90
CA ARG A 203 6.98 -13.36 -1.85
C ARG A 203 7.64 -12.93 -3.14
N GLU A 204 7.01 -13.09 -4.29
CA GLU A 204 7.57 -12.77 -5.61
C GLU A 204 7.23 -11.35 -6.10
N THR A 205 6.30 -10.66 -5.45
CA THR A 205 5.87 -9.32 -5.85
C THR A 205 6.27 -8.23 -4.86
N ASP A 206 6.25 -6.99 -5.35
CA ASP A 206 6.25 -5.82 -4.48
C ASP A 206 4.99 -5.82 -3.60
N PRO A 207 5.07 -5.30 -2.36
CA PRO A 207 6.25 -4.65 -1.76
C PRO A 207 7.21 -5.59 -1.01
N TYR A 208 6.96 -6.91 -0.96
CA TYR A 208 7.82 -7.83 -0.22
C TYR A 208 9.26 -7.85 -0.77
N GLN A 209 9.40 -7.76 -2.09
CA GLN A 209 10.70 -7.73 -2.77
C GLN A 209 11.57 -6.51 -2.40
N TYR A 210 10.99 -5.42 -1.88
CA TYR A 210 11.77 -4.27 -1.41
C TYR A 210 12.73 -4.61 -0.28
N LYS A 211 12.49 -5.70 0.46
CA LYS A 211 13.44 -6.24 1.43
C LYS A 211 14.86 -6.35 0.85
N TYR A 212 14.98 -7.00 -0.31
CA TYR A 212 16.28 -7.28 -0.92
C TYR A 212 16.98 -6.01 -1.41
N LEU A 213 16.19 -5.02 -1.86
CA LEU A 213 16.68 -3.70 -2.22
C LEU A 213 17.21 -2.94 -1.01
N LEU A 214 16.45 -2.94 0.10
CA LEU A 214 16.74 -2.17 1.31
C LEU A 214 17.89 -2.75 2.14
N GLU A 215 18.10 -4.06 2.11
CA GLU A 215 19.20 -4.72 2.82
C GLU A 215 20.57 -4.49 2.17
N ASN A 216 20.62 -4.13 0.89
CA ASN A 216 21.85 -3.93 0.14
C ASN A 216 22.15 -2.44 -0.09
N THR A 217 23.18 -1.93 0.57
CA THR A 217 23.61 -0.53 0.45
C THR A 217 23.96 -0.11 -0.98
N ASP A 218 24.54 -1.00 -1.78
CA ASP A 218 24.90 -0.72 -3.17
C ASP A 218 23.64 -0.62 -4.03
N SER A 219 22.64 -1.49 -3.78
CA SER A 219 21.35 -1.44 -4.47
C SER A 219 20.55 -0.18 -4.11
N VAL A 220 20.58 0.25 -2.84
CA VAL A 220 20.00 1.53 -2.41
C VAL A 220 20.69 2.70 -3.13
N ALA A 221 22.02 2.72 -3.18
CA ALA A 221 22.78 3.78 -3.83
C ALA A 221 22.52 3.82 -5.35
N ALA A 222 22.45 2.67 -6.01
CA ALA A 222 22.10 2.53 -7.41
C ALA A 222 20.69 3.09 -7.67
N LYS A 223 19.68 2.67 -6.89
CA LYS A 223 18.30 3.17 -7.03
C LYS A 223 18.19 4.68 -6.84
N LYS A 224 18.91 5.25 -5.87
CA LYS A 224 18.97 6.71 -5.68
C LYS A 224 19.63 7.42 -6.86
N THR A 225 20.60 6.78 -7.51
CA THR A 225 21.26 7.31 -8.71
C THR A 225 20.29 7.29 -9.88
N ASP A 226 19.61 6.17 -10.12
CA ASP A 226 18.58 6.04 -11.16
C ASP A 226 17.49 7.10 -11.02
N LEU A 227 16.99 7.33 -9.80
CA LEU A 227 15.97 8.36 -9.53
C LEU A 227 16.49 9.78 -9.81
N LYS A 228 17.76 10.07 -9.51
CA LYS A 228 18.38 11.37 -9.81
C LYS A 228 18.60 11.56 -11.30
N GLU A 229 18.98 10.51 -12.01
CA GLU A 229 19.11 10.53 -13.47
C GLU A 229 17.74 10.71 -14.14
N GLU A 230 16.71 10.03 -13.65
CA GLU A 230 15.32 10.21 -14.09
C GLU A 230 14.87 11.66 -13.83
N LEU A 231 15.09 12.20 -12.63
CA LEU A 231 14.77 13.60 -12.31
C LEU A 231 15.45 14.56 -13.29
N LYS A 232 16.75 14.39 -13.52
CA LYS A 232 17.51 15.21 -14.47
C LYS A 232 16.95 15.11 -15.89
N SER A 233 16.56 13.92 -16.33
CA SER A 233 15.94 13.74 -17.65
C SER A 233 14.64 14.53 -17.80
N TYR A 234 13.82 14.59 -16.74
CA TYR A 234 12.62 15.43 -16.73
C TYR A 234 12.93 16.92 -16.60
N GLU A 235 13.99 17.30 -15.89
CA GLU A 235 14.47 18.69 -15.86
C GLU A 235 14.87 19.17 -17.25
N ASP A 236 15.71 18.40 -17.94
CA ASP A 236 16.15 18.70 -19.30
C ASP A 236 14.95 18.76 -20.27
N TYR A 237 14.01 17.81 -20.15
CA TYR A 237 12.79 17.82 -20.95
C TYR A 237 11.89 19.03 -20.63
N SER A 238 11.78 19.42 -19.36
CA SER A 238 11.01 20.59 -18.96
C SER A 238 11.57 21.87 -19.58
N ASN A 239 12.89 22.00 -19.64
CA ASN A 239 13.57 23.14 -20.27
C ASN A 239 13.30 23.18 -21.80
N GLN A 240 13.32 22.04 -22.48
CA GLN A 240 12.96 21.96 -23.91
C GLN A 240 11.51 22.40 -24.16
N LEU A 241 10.59 22.05 -23.25
CA LEU A 241 9.20 22.48 -23.34
C LEU A 241 9.04 23.99 -23.13
N ASP A 242 9.86 24.60 -22.27
CA ASP A 242 9.88 26.06 -22.10
C ASP A 242 10.31 26.78 -23.38
N GLU A 243 11.39 26.30 -24.03
CA GLU A 243 11.83 26.85 -25.33
C GLU A 243 10.74 26.77 -26.39
N ILE A 244 9.97 25.67 -26.42
CA ILE A 244 8.83 25.51 -27.34
C ILE A 244 7.71 26.50 -27.01
N LEU A 245 7.37 26.66 -25.72
CA LEU A 245 6.36 27.62 -25.27
C LEU A 245 6.75 29.06 -25.62
N GLU A 246 8.00 29.46 -25.37
CA GLU A 246 8.53 30.77 -25.74
C GLU A 246 8.46 30.99 -27.26
N GLY A 247 8.85 29.99 -28.04
CA GLY A 247 8.75 30.03 -29.50
C GLY A 247 7.31 30.18 -30.01
N ILE A 248 6.34 29.54 -29.35
CA ILE A 248 4.91 29.69 -29.65
C ILE A 248 4.43 31.10 -29.31
N MET A 249 4.81 31.64 -28.15
CA MET A 249 4.47 33.01 -27.77
C MET A 249 5.08 34.05 -28.74
N GLY A 250 6.32 33.84 -29.18
CA GLY A 250 7.00 34.68 -30.17
C GLY A 250 6.37 34.67 -31.56
N LYS A 251 5.63 33.61 -31.92
CA LYS A 251 4.86 33.52 -33.19
C LYS A 251 3.55 34.32 -33.19
N GLY A 252 3.27 35.08 -32.13
CA GLY A 252 2.16 36.03 -32.10
C GLY A 252 0.85 35.45 -31.59
N VAL A 253 0.89 34.47 -30.68
CA VAL A 253 -0.31 34.07 -29.91
C VAL A 253 -0.87 35.31 -29.21
N LYS A 254 -2.07 35.74 -29.61
CA LYS A 254 -2.79 36.80 -28.89
C LYS A 254 -3.42 36.18 -27.64
N ILE A 255 -2.91 36.54 -26.46
CA ILE A 255 -3.50 36.15 -25.19
C ILE A 255 -4.54 37.22 -24.81
N THR A 256 -5.79 36.81 -24.64
CA THR A 256 -6.86 37.69 -24.17
C THR A 256 -7.12 37.45 -22.70
N TRP A 257 -7.13 38.54 -21.93
CA TRP A 257 -7.53 38.55 -20.54
C TRP A 257 -8.98 39.04 -20.48
N GLN A 258 -9.94 38.14 -20.20
CA GLN A 258 -11.26 38.59 -19.81
C GLN A 258 -11.15 39.12 -18.38
N MET A 259 -11.07 40.44 -18.23
CA MET A 259 -11.26 41.10 -16.95
C MET A 259 -12.73 40.94 -16.55
N ASN A 260 -12.98 40.27 -15.43
CA ASN A 260 -14.24 40.40 -14.72
C ASN A 260 -14.34 41.78 -14.09
#